data_AF-A0AAD5D9A6-F1
#
_entry.id   AF-A0AAD5D9A6-F1
#
_cell.length_a   1.000
_cell.length_b   1.000
_cell.length_c   1.000
_cell.angle_alpha   90.00
_cell.angle_beta   90.00
_cell.angle_gamma   90.00
#
_symmetry.space_group_name_H-M   'P 1'
#
loop_
_entity.id
_entity.type
_entity.pdbx_description
1 polymer ?
#
loop_
_entity_poly.entity_id
_entity_poly.type
_entity_poly.pdbx_seq_one_letter_code
_entity_poly.pdbx_strand_id
1 'polypeptide(L)'
;MEIEDWAVGSTDSEVSSPDSDNDDHCYAFGDLPKLQFRKGGSKAHWKEELGMAEVVTNKGRMWITTGIVRAGKLYIFLEDSLFLAEIGALDLFDDDEKCIPLEDIYKKVAGGVGGSSWESFEVYRHLKSLGYIIKRHGVCWSMKHVKSASGSVEGESENGCEERASVTQITELLSTMQINEPRPVFDVYPPNSKFRKSSPGEPMFILCISSGSPPTKKQIEALEGQCEGIPLKFCYVEHGRVSFFSFNHIELPVLP
;
A
#
# COMPACT_ATOMS: atom_id res chain seq x y z
N MET A 1 17.32 43.24 57.46
CA MET A 1 17.83 44.33 56.63
C MET A 1 18.83 43.68 55.69
N GLU A 2 18.44 43.54 54.41
CA GLU A 2 19.27 43.81 53.22
C GLU A 2 20.74 43.31 53.24
N ILE A 3 21.27 42.51 52.30
CA ILE A 3 21.22 42.60 50.83
C ILE A 3 21.77 41.30 50.19
N GLU A 4 21.30 41.01 48.98
CA GLU A 4 21.77 40.01 48.00
C GLU A 4 23.25 40.18 47.60
N ASP A 5 23.90 39.11 47.12
CA ASP A 5 24.70 39.16 45.87
C ASP A 5 25.37 37.79 45.64
N TRP A 6 24.93 37.10 44.58
CA TRP A 6 25.67 35.99 43.96
C TRP A 6 26.06 36.41 42.55
N ALA A 7 27.34 36.69 42.35
CA ALA A 7 28.05 36.65 41.07
C ALA A 7 29.37 35.90 41.36
N VAL A 8 29.91 35.00 40.56
CA VAL A 8 30.37 35.05 39.16
C VAL A 8 30.64 33.56 38.81
N GLY A 9 30.34 33.00 37.65
CA GLY A 9 30.97 33.32 36.38
C GLY A 9 30.73 32.22 35.34
N SER A 10 30.59 32.67 34.11
CA SER A 10 30.41 31.92 32.88
C SER A 10 31.67 31.13 32.49
N THR A 11 31.50 29.94 31.92
CA THR A 11 32.46 29.38 30.94
C THR A 11 31.70 28.46 29.97
N ASP A 12 31.51 28.97 28.76
CA ASP A 12 31.09 28.23 27.57
C ASP A 12 32.08 27.08 27.26
N SER A 13 31.54 25.92 26.90
CA SER A 13 32.26 24.93 26.11
C SER A 13 31.25 24.21 25.23
N GLU A 14 31.08 24.75 24.02
CA GLU A 14 30.46 24.07 22.90
C GLU A 14 31.24 22.78 22.60
N VAL A 15 30.59 21.63 22.75
CA VAL A 15 31.08 20.37 22.16
C VAL A 15 30.17 20.00 21.01
N SER A 16 30.58 20.40 19.80
CA SER A 16 30.04 19.90 18.55
C SER A 16 30.30 18.39 18.49
N SER A 17 29.23 17.60 18.56
CA SER A 17 29.30 16.17 18.27
C SER A 17 29.09 16.00 16.76
N PRO A 18 29.95 15.25 16.04
CA PRO A 18 29.80 15.07 14.61
C PRO A 18 28.64 14.12 14.32
N ASP A 19 27.79 14.53 13.38
CA ASP A 19 26.70 13.74 12.81
C ASP A 19 27.22 12.39 12.32
N SER A 20 26.93 11.34 13.08
CA SER A 20 27.09 9.95 12.65
C SER A 20 25.73 9.48 12.13
N ASP A 21 25.42 9.84 10.88
CA ASP A 21 24.35 9.23 10.09
C ASP A 21 24.68 7.75 9.87
N ASN A 22 24.28 6.89 10.82
CA ASN A 22 24.29 5.45 10.64
C ASN A 22 23.03 4.83 11.27
N ASP A 23 21.87 5.21 10.74
CA ASP A 23 20.59 4.57 11.06
C ASP A 23 20.39 3.32 10.19
N ASP A 24 21.16 2.28 10.49
CA ASP A 24 20.81 0.89 10.14
C ASP A 24 19.85 0.35 11.21
N HIS A 25 18.59 0.78 11.14
CA HIS A 25 17.51 0.19 11.93
C HIS A 25 16.83 -0.93 11.14
N CYS A 26 17.32 -2.16 11.36
CA CYS A 26 16.55 -3.37 11.09
C CYS A 26 15.31 -3.39 11.98
N TYR A 27 14.12 -3.41 11.38
CA TYR A 27 12.84 -3.43 12.09
C TYR A 27 12.68 -4.73 12.88
N ALA A 28 12.99 -4.68 14.18
CA ALA A 28 12.66 -5.72 15.14
C ALA A 28 11.29 -5.45 15.79
N PHE A 29 10.52 -6.52 15.99
CA PHE A 29 9.08 -6.58 16.30
C PHE A 29 8.68 -6.10 17.72
N GLY A 30 9.37 -5.10 18.29
CA GLY A 30 9.14 -4.64 19.68
C GLY A 30 8.88 -3.14 19.86
N ASP A 31 9.29 -2.32 18.90
CA ASP A 31 9.06 -0.88 18.93
C ASP A 31 8.36 -0.49 17.63
N LEU A 32 7.05 -0.22 17.67
CA LEU A 32 6.52 0.71 16.68
C LEU A 32 7.40 1.96 16.79
N PRO A 33 8.00 2.45 15.68
CA PRO A 33 8.85 3.62 15.76
C PRO A 33 8.04 4.71 16.46
N LYS A 34 8.55 5.21 17.60
CA LYS A 34 7.97 6.37 18.29
C LYS A 34 7.68 7.40 17.20
N LEU A 35 6.43 7.86 17.11
CA LEU A 35 6.01 8.86 16.11
C LEU A 35 6.98 10.05 16.18
N GLN A 36 7.98 10.04 15.31
CA GLN A 36 8.89 11.15 15.12
C GLN A 36 8.40 11.83 13.86
N PHE A 37 7.58 12.87 14.05
CA PHE A 37 7.24 13.80 13.00
C PHE A 37 8.53 14.42 12.49
N ARG A 38 9.07 13.85 11.40
CA ARG A 38 10.26 14.40 10.76
C ARG A 38 9.90 15.76 10.22
N LYS A 39 10.70 16.78 10.52
CA LYS A 39 10.49 18.12 9.95
C LYS A 39 10.65 18.02 8.43
N GLY A 40 9.52 18.09 7.72
CA GLY A 40 9.43 17.97 6.27
C GLY A 40 9.27 16.52 5.79
N GLY A 41 8.09 15.94 5.99
CA GLY A 41 7.66 14.67 5.37
C GLY A 41 7.42 14.78 3.86
N SER A 42 6.99 13.69 3.26
CA SER A 42 6.56 13.66 1.86
C SER A 42 5.18 14.30 1.71
N LYS A 43 4.80 14.71 0.50
CA LYS A 43 3.49 15.32 0.23
C LYS A 43 2.82 14.65 -0.97
N ALA A 44 1.51 14.44 -0.89
CA ALA A 44 0.71 13.94 -1.99
C ALA A 44 -0.63 14.67 -2.10
N HIS A 45 -1.16 14.77 -3.31
CA HIS A 45 -2.49 15.30 -3.59
C HIS A 45 -3.46 14.16 -3.85
N TRP A 46 -4.50 14.10 -3.04
CA TRP A 46 -5.59 13.15 -3.24
C TRP A 46 -6.36 13.50 -4.51
N LYS A 47 -6.65 12.48 -5.34
CA LYS A 47 -7.45 12.60 -6.56
C LYS A 47 -8.67 11.71 -6.42
N GLU A 48 -9.80 12.34 -6.06
CA GLU A 48 -11.05 11.63 -5.74
C GLU A 48 -11.52 10.76 -6.91
N GLU A 49 -11.45 11.29 -8.13
CA GLU A 49 -11.84 10.59 -9.36
C GLU A 49 -11.05 9.29 -9.61
N LEU A 50 -9.78 9.25 -9.18
CA LEU A 50 -8.91 8.10 -9.36
C LEU A 50 -8.92 7.16 -8.15
N GLY A 51 -9.40 7.62 -6.99
CA GLY A 51 -9.26 6.93 -5.71
C GLY A 51 -7.79 6.72 -5.31
N MET A 52 -6.89 7.63 -5.70
CA MET A 52 -5.45 7.55 -5.48
C MET A 52 -4.87 8.93 -5.14
N ALA A 53 -3.69 8.97 -4.54
CA ALA A 53 -2.95 10.23 -4.35
C ALA A 53 -1.75 10.32 -5.30
N GLU A 54 -1.57 11.46 -5.96
CA GLU A 54 -0.37 11.80 -6.71
C GLU A 54 0.71 12.32 -5.74
N VAL A 55 1.87 11.66 -5.70
CA VAL A 55 2.98 12.07 -4.85
C VAL A 55 3.72 13.23 -5.49
N VAL A 56 3.69 14.39 -4.85
CA VAL A 56 4.31 15.64 -5.34
C VAL A 56 5.74 15.80 -4.79
N THR A 57 5.96 15.44 -3.53
CA THR A 57 7.31 15.39 -2.96
C THR A 57 7.54 14.06 -2.29
N ASN A 58 8.61 13.38 -2.66
CA ASN A 58 8.99 12.09 -2.10
C ASN A 58 10.28 12.22 -1.28
N LYS A 59 10.23 11.83 -0.01
CA LYS A 59 11.39 11.83 0.89
C LYS A 59 11.62 10.45 1.49
N GLY A 60 12.89 10.08 1.57
CA GLY A 60 13.32 8.78 2.08
C GLY A 60 13.22 7.64 1.08
N ARG A 61 13.58 6.43 1.52
CA ARG A 61 13.69 5.23 0.67
C ARG A 61 12.40 4.42 0.54
N MET A 62 11.35 4.75 1.29
CA MET A 62 10.07 4.03 1.28
C MET A 62 9.43 3.95 -0.11
N TRP A 63 9.59 5.00 -0.93
CA TRP A 63 9.08 5.10 -2.29
C TRP A 63 9.69 4.11 -3.27
N ILE A 64 10.75 3.39 -2.89
CA ILE A 64 11.28 2.26 -3.69
C ILE A 64 10.24 1.14 -3.73
N THR A 65 9.49 0.93 -2.65
CA THR A 65 8.59 -0.22 -2.42
C THR A 65 7.11 0.16 -2.29
N THR A 66 6.79 1.46 -2.37
CA THR A 66 5.44 2.00 -2.14
C THR A 66 4.94 2.75 -3.37
N GLY A 67 3.68 2.53 -3.74
CA GLY A 67 3.04 3.18 -4.88
C GLY A 67 3.43 2.62 -6.26
N ILE A 68 2.72 3.10 -7.27
CA ILE A 68 2.82 2.70 -8.67
C ILE A 68 3.24 3.89 -9.54
N VAL A 69 3.92 3.61 -10.65
CA VAL A 69 4.31 4.65 -11.61
C VAL A 69 3.38 4.62 -12.82
N ARG A 70 2.78 5.76 -13.14
CA ARG A 70 1.90 5.97 -14.30
C ARG A 70 2.27 7.27 -14.99
N ALA A 71 2.51 7.22 -16.31
CA ALA A 71 2.92 8.39 -17.09
C ALA A 71 4.09 9.20 -16.46
N GLY A 72 5.06 8.51 -15.85
CA GLY A 72 6.21 9.15 -15.18
C GLY A 72 5.92 9.75 -13.80
N LYS A 73 4.66 9.76 -13.35
CA LYS A 73 4.23 10.21 -12.03
C LYS A 73 4.06 9.04 -11.07
N LEU A 74 4.25 9.30 -9.78
CA LEU A 74 4.09 8.33 -8.71
C LEU A 74 2.71 8.50 -8.07
N TYR A 75 1.94 7.43 -8.06
CA TYR A 75 0.64 7.37 -7.41
C TYR A 75 0.67 6.36 -6.26
N ILE A 76 -0.04 6.66 -5.19
CA ILE A 76 -0.23 5.76 -4.06
C ILE A 76 -1.70 5.49 -3.83
N PHE A 77 -2.00 4.27 -3.38
CA PHE A 77 -3.35 3.90 -3.01
C PHE A 77 -3.73 4.46 -1.64
N LEU A 78 -4.99 4.29 -1.25
CA LEU A 78 -5.46 4.77 0.03
C LEU A 78 -4.82 4.03 1.21
N GLU A 79 -4.52 2.73 1.09
CA GLU A 79 -3.81 1.98 2.13
C GLU A 79 -2.38 2.50 2.34
N ASP A 80 -1.67 2.79 1.24
CA ASP A 80 -0.34 3.42 1.30
C ASP A 80 -0.43 4.80 1.98
N SER A 81 -1.43 5.60 1.60
CA SER A 81 -1.62 6.97 2.09
C SER A 81 -1.90 6.99 3.58
N LEU A 82 -2.83 6.15 4.05
CA LEU A 82 -3.19 6.06 5.46
C LEU A 82 -2.02 5.53 6.29
N PHE A 83 -1.34 4.47 5.84
CA PHE A 83 -0.17 3.93 6.55
C PHE A 83 0.95 4.96 6.70
N LEU A 84 1.27 5.68 5.62
CA LEU A 84 2.31 6.71 5.65
C LEU A 84 1.91 7.92 6.50
N ALA A 85 0.62 8.30 6.51
CA ALA A 85 0.10 9.34 7.38
C ALA A 85 0.15 8.93 8.86
N GLU A 86 -0.23 7.69 9.20
CA GLU A 86 -0.16 7.13 10.57
C GLU A 86 1.25 7.20 11.16
N ILE A 87 2.29 6.94 10.35
CA ILE A 87 3.69 7.01 10.80
C ILE A 87 4.32 8.41 10.65
N GLY A 88 3.54 9.43 10.26
CA GLY A 88 4.00 10.80 10.10
C GLY A 88 4.97 11.02 8.92
N ALA A 89 4.94 10.15 7.91
CA ALA A 89 5.83 10.20 6.74
C ALA A 89 5.21 10.93 5.53
N LEU A 90 3.90 11.17 5.55
CA LEU A 90 3.14 11.78 4.45
C LEU A 90 2.12 12.79 4.97
N ASP A 91 2.14 13.98 4.37
CA ASP A 91 1.04 14.95 4.43
C ASP A 91 0.19 14.80 3.16
N LEU A 92 -1.11 14.55 3.32
CA LEU A 92 -2.06 14.41 2.22
C LEU A 92 -2.86 15.70 2.04
N PHE A 93 -2.97 16.19 0.81
CA PHE A 93 -3.67 17.42 0.46
C PHE A 93 -4.86 17.13 -0.45
N ASP A 94 -5.91 17.94 -0.35
CA ASP A 94 -7.04 17.93 -1.30
C ASP A 94 -6.72 18.77 -2.55
N ASP A 95 -7.72 18.96 -3.41
CA ASP A 95 -7.60 19.78 -4.62
C ASP A 95 -7.51 21.29 -4.33
N ASP A 96 -7.92 21.72 -3.13
CA ASP A 96 -7.84 23.11 -2.65
C ASP A 96 -6.53 23.39 -1.88
N GLU A 97 -5.52 22.51 -2.01
CA GLU A 97 -4.22 22.60 -1.32
C GLU A 97 -4.33 22.57 0.22
N LYS A 98 -5.45 22.07 0.76
CA LYS A 98 -5.66 21.96 2.20
C LYS A 98 -5.26 20.57 2.67
N CYS A 99 -4.56 20.52 3.80
CA CYS A 99 -4.17 19.26 4.43
C CYS A 99 -5.42 18.49 4.90
N ILE A 100 -5.54 17.25 4.47
CA ILE A 100 -6.59 16.32 4.88
C ILE A 100 -6.18 15.74 6.24
N PRO A 101 -6.97 15.94 7.31
CA PRO A 101 -6.64 15.41 8.62
C PRO A 101 -6.74 13.87 8.61
N LEU A 102 -5.94 13.21 9.45
CA LEU A 102 -5.87 11.75 9.54
C LEU A 102 -7.26 11.09 9.72
N GLU A 103 -8.14 11.71 10.51
CA GLU A 103 -9.52 11.26 10.72
C GLU A 103 -10.31 11.14 9.40
N ASP A 104 -10.12 12.08 8.47
CA ASP A 104 -10.83 12.08 7.20
C ASP A 104 -10.24 11.06 6.21
N ILE A 105 -8.96 10.72 6.36
CA ILE A 105 -8.34 9.59 5.64
C ILE A 105 -8.95 8.26 6.14
N TYR A 106 -9.14 8.11 7.45
CA TYR A 106 -9.84 6.94 8.01
C TYR A 106 -11.29 6.84 7.49
N LYS A 107 -12.02 7.95 7.45
CA LYS A 107 -13.39 7.99 6.89
C LYS A 107 -13.41 7.54 5.43
N LYS A 108 -12.41 7.93 4.63
CA LYS A 108 -12.27 7.47 3.23
C LYS A 108 -12.07 5.96 3.14
N VAL A 109 -11.25 5.37 4.01
CA VAL A 109 -11.05 3.90 4.04
C VAL A 109 -12.33 3.19 4.45
N ALA A 110 -12.99 3.66 5.51
CA ALA A 110 -14.26 3.12 5.96
C ALA A 110 -15.38 3.27 4.91
N GLY A 111 -15.32 4.32 4.09
CA GLY A 111 -16.23 4.57 2.98
C GLY A 111 -15.97 3.72 1.73
N GLY A 112 -14.94 2.86 1.74
CA GLY A 112 -14.65 1.97 0.62
C GLY A 112 -13.99 2.65 -0.59
N VAL A 113 -13.45 3.86 -0.41
CA VAL A 113 -12.91 4.65 -1.51
C VAL A 113 -11.72 3.95 -2.16
N GLY A 114 -11.67 3.96 -3.49
CA GLY A 114 -10.63 3.30 -4.27
C GLY A 114 -10.62 1.78 -4.10
N GLY A 115 -11.74 1.15 -3.73
CA GLY A 115 -11.83 -0.30 -3.53
C GLY A 115 -11.10 -0.80 -2.28
N SER A 116 -10.83 0.09 -1.34
CA SER A 116 -10.20 -0.24 -0.05
C SER A 116 -11.26 -0.79 0.90
N SER A 117 -10.86 -1.61 1.88
CA SER A 117 -11.71 -1.95 3.01
C SER A 117 -10.93 -1.77 4.31
N TRP A 118 -11.62 -1.77 5.44
CA TRP A 118 -10.93 -1.72 6.72
C TRP A 118 -10.04 -2.94 6.92
N GLU A 119 -10.54 -4.12 6.57
CA GLU A 119 -9.82 -5.40 6.65
C GLU A 119 -8.59 -5.39 5.73
N SER A 120 -8.70 -4.87 4.50
CA SER A 120 -7.54 -4.75 3.60
C SER A 120 -6.48 -3.83 4.18
N PHE A 121 -6.88 -2.74 4.82
CA PHE A 121 -5.95 -1.83 5.48
C PHE A 121 -5.28 -2.45 6.71
N GLU A 122 -6.00 -3.17 7.58
CA GLU A 122 -5.39 -3.80 8.76
C GLU A 122 -4.32 -4.83 8.36
N VAL A 123 -4.62 -5.62 7.32
CA VAL A 123 -3.69 -6.58 6.73
C VAL A 123 -2.49 -5.88 6.11
N TYR A 124 -2.73 -4.84 5.32
CA TYR A 124 -1.69 -4.03 4.70
C TYR A 124 -0.76 -3.45 5.78
N ARG A 125 -1.32 -2.81 6.81
CA ARG A 125 -0.58 -2.21 7.94
C ARG A 125 0.27 -3.25 8.67
N HIS A 126 -0.30 -4.43 8.93
CA HIS A 126 0.42 -5.52 9.60
C HIS A 126 1.64 -5.99 8.80
N LEU A 127 1.44 -6.32 7.51
CA LEU A 127 2.52 -6.78 6.64
C LEU A 127 3.55 -5.67 6.34
N LYS A 128 3.11 -4.42 6.19
CA LYS A 128 4.05 -3.30 5.98
C LYS A 128 4.91 -3.03 7.20
N SER A 129 4.35 -3.14 8.40
CA SER A 129 5.11 -2.97 9.65
C SER A 129 6.20 -4.05 9.82
N LEU A 130 6.01 -5.22 9.21
CA LEU A 130 6.98 -6.31 9.13
C LEU A 130 8.03 -6.11 8.01
N GLY A 131 7.94 -5.04 7.22
CA GLY A 131 8.87 -4.73 6.14
C GLY A 131 8.57 -5.46 4.82
N TYR A 132 7.45 -6.17 4.70
CA TYR A 132 7.06 -6.77 3.43
C TYR A 132 6.77 -5.70 2.38
N ILE A 133 6.93 -6.08 1.12
CA ILE A 133 6.56 -5.22 -0.01
C ILE A 133 5.21 -5.71 -0.51
N ILE A 134 4.24 -4.81 -0.53
CA ILE A 134 2.83 -5.14 -0.80
C ILE A 134 2.41 -4.40 -2.06
N LYS A 135 1.73 -5.11 -2.94
CA LYS A 135 1.16 -4.61 -4.19
C LYS A 135 -0.28 -5.05 -4.25
N ARG A 136 -1.19 -4.19 -4.70
CA ARG A 136 -2.56 -4.64 -5.01
C ARG A 136 -2.54 -5.68 -6.14
N HIS A 137 -3.24 -6.78 -5.94
CA HIS A 137 -3.33 -7.86 -6.92
C HIS A 137 -3.90 -7.34 -8.24
N GLY A 138 -3.39 -7.82 -9.37
CA GLY A 138 -3.80 -7.35 -10.70
C GLY A 138 -3.30 -5.95 -11.13
N VAL A 139 -2.67 -5.18 -10.23
CA VAL A 139 -2.19 -3.81 -10.55
C VAL A 139 -0.72 -3.78 -10.93
N CYS A 140 -0.35 -3.49 -12.17
CA CYS A 140 1.06 -3.40 -12.56
C CYS A 140 1.85 -2.30 -11.81
N TRP A 141 3.11 -2.54 -11.45
CA TRP A 141 3.95 -1.52 -10.80
C TRP A 141 4.23 -0.30 -11.67
N SER A 142 4.46 -0.51 -12.96
CA SER A 142 4.68 0.53 -13.95
C SER A 142 4.12 0.12 -15.30
N MET A 143 3.46 1.03 -16.01
CA MET A 143 3.13 0.83 -17.42
C MET A 143 4.31 1.31 -18.27
N LYS A 144 4.87 0.44 -19.12
CA LYS A 144 5.77 0.88 -20.18
C LYS A 144 4.93 1.57 -21.25
N HIS A 145 5.37 2.75 -21.71
CA HIS A 145 4.78 3.38 -22.89
C HIS A 145 4.95 2.43 -24.07
N VAL A 146 3.87 1.90 -24.60
CA VAL A 146 3.89 1.34 -25.95
C VAL A 146 3.99 2.55 -26.87
N LYS A 147 5.16 2.76 -27.49
CA LYS A 147 5.23 3.65 -28.66
C LYS A 147 4.47 2.92 -29.77
N SER A 148 3.25 3.35 -30.06
CA SER A 148 2.54 2.89 -31.24
C SER A 148 3.36 3.24 -32.48
N ALA A 149 3.94 2.23 -33.11
CA ALA A 149 4.33 2.30 -34.50
C ALA A 149 3.08 1.99 -35.32
N SER A 150 2.35 3.01 -35.74
CA SER A 150 1.40 2.90 -36.84
C SER A 150 1.53 4.12 -37.73
N GLY A 151 1.86 3.85 -38.99
CA GLY A 151 1.94 4.84 -40.04
C GLY A 151 0.61 5.55 -40.27
N SER A 152 0.75 6.77 -40.76
CA SER A 152 -0.26 7.66 -41.32
C SER A 152 -1.34 6.95 -42.14
N VAL A 153 -2.61 7.13 -41.77
CA VAL A 153 -3.72 7.41 -42.69
C VAL A 153 -4.72 8.31 -41.94
N GLU A 154 -5.05 9.45 -42.53
CA GLU A 154 -6.05 10.41 -42.08
C GLU A 154 -7.47 9.80 -42.17
N GLY A 155 -8.28 10.06 -41.16
CA GLY A 155 -9.70 9.73 -41.14
C GLY A 155 -10.36 10.29 -39.90
N GLU A 156 -11.11 11.39 -40.06
CA GLU A 156 -11.96 11.96 -39.02
C GLU A 156 -13.05 10.95 -38.63
N SER A 157 -13.14 10.55 -37.36
CA SER A 157 -14.32 9.87 -36.82
C SER A 157 -14.38 9.95 -35.29
N GLU A 158 -15.23 10.85 -34.81
CA GLU A 158 -16.11 10.78 -33.62
C GLU A 158 -15.66 9.94 -32.40
N ASN A 159 -14.96 10.60 -31.47
CA ASN A 159 -14.61 10.14 -30.12
C ASN A 159 -15.83 10.04 -29.18
N GLY A 160 -16.58 8.93 -29.22
CA GLY A 160 -17.68 8.71 -28.26
C GLY A 160 -17.96 7.26 -27.86
N CYS A 161 -17.20 6.28 -28.36
CA CYS A 161 -17.59 4.86 -28.26
C CYS A 161 -16.75 4.01 -27.29
N GLU A 162 -15.50 4.38 -26.99
CA GLU A 162 -14.61 3.53 -26.16
C GLU A 162 -14.89 3.64 -24.65
N GLU A 163 -15.34 4.81 -24.17
CA GLU A 163 -15.58 5.06 -22.75
C GLU A 163 -16.80 4.29 -22.23
N ARG A 164 -17.88 4.23 -23.03
CA ARG A 164 -19.10 3.47 -22.72
C ARG A 164 -18.87 1.98 -22.61
N ALA A 165 -18.02 1.40 -23.45
CA ALA A 165 -17.68 -0.02 -23.40
C ALA A 165 -17.01 -0.39 -22.05
N SER A 166 -16.13 0.48 -21.54
CA SER A 166 -15.45 0.28 -20.25
C SER A 166 -16.41 0.36 -19.05
N VAL A 167 -17.39 1.27 -19.09
CA VAL A 167 -18.37 1.44 -18.02
C VAL A 167 -19.31 0.25 -17.93
N THR A 168 -19.73 -0.33 -19.08
CA THR A 168 -20.52 -1.58 -19.07
C THR A 168 -19.74 -2.74 -18.44
N GLN A 169 -18.44 -2.85 -18.74
CA GLN A 169 -17.55 -3.85 -18.13
C GLN A 169 -17.37 -3.65 -16.62
N ILE A 170 -17.23 -2.40 -16.16
CA ILE A 170 -17.13 -2.07 -14.73
C ILE A 170 -18.45 -2.38 -14.01
N THR A 171 -19.59 -2.10 -14.66
CA THR A 171 -20.92 -2.36 -14.09
C THR A 171 -21.22 -3.87 -14.02
N GLU A 172 -20.70 -4.65 -14.97
CA GLU A 172 -20.78 -6.12 -14.99
C GLU A 172 -19.85 -6.79 -13.96
N LEU A 173 -18.67 -6.20 -13.71
CA LEU A 173 -17.75 -6.56 -12.62
C LEU A 173 -18.31 -6.22 -11.23
N LEU A 174 -19.05 -5.10 -11.10
CA LEU A 174 -19.73 -4.73 -9.87
C LEU A 174 -21.00 -5.56 -9.62
N SER A 175 -21.71 -6.01 -10.67
CA SER A 175 -22.91 -6.84 -10.50
C SER A 175 -22.60 -8.30 -10.16
N THR A 176 -21.37 -8.76 -10.41
CA THR A 176 -20.84 -10.06 -9.98
C THR A 176 -20.15 -10.00 -8.61
N MET A 177 -20.25 -8.90 -7.86
CA MET A 177 -19.71 -8.78 -6.50
C MET A 177 -20.52 -9.59 -5.49
N GLN A 178 -20.18 -10.87 -5.34
CA GLN A 178 -20.59 -11.67 -4.19
C GLN A 178 -19.68 -11.32 -3.00
N ILE A 179 -20.26 -10.68 -1.98
CA ILE A 179 -19.58 -10.11 -0.80
C ILE A 179 -18.92 -11.17 0.11
N ASN A 180 -19.10 -12.46 -0.19
CA ASN A 180 -18.67 -13.59 0.64
C ASN A 180 -17.62 -14.49 -0.03
N GLU A 181 -17.11 -14.13 -1.21
CA GLU A 181 -16.11 -14.96 -1.91
C GLU A 181 -14.69 -14.45 -1.62
N PRO A 182 -13.74 -15.35 -1.25
CA PRO A 182 -12.35 -14.97 -1.11
C PRO A 182 -11.81 -14.47 -2.45
N ARG A 183 -11.27 -13.25 -2.47
CA ARG A 183 -10.65 -12.67 -3.65
C ARG A 183 -9.18 -12.36 -3.38
N PRO A 184 -8.28 -12.53 -4.36
CA PRO A 184 -6.91 -12.04 -4.26
C PRO A 184 -6.89 -10.53 -4.08
N VAL A 185 -6.26 -10.04 -3.02
CA VAL A 185 -6.19 -8.61 -2.69
C VAL A 185 -4.77 -8.09 -2.86
N PHE A 186 -3.76 -8.84 -2.44
CA PHE A 186 -2.38 -8.38 -2.47
C PHE A 186 -1.40 -9.44 -3.01
N ASP A 187 -0.44 -8.98 -3.80
CA ASP A 187 0.78 -9.72 -4.09
C ASP A 187 1.83 -9.30 -3.04
N VAL A 188 2.36 -10.26 -2.28
CA VAL A 188 3.28 -9.98 -1.17
C VAL A 188 4.67 -10.48 -1.49
N TYR A 189 5.66 -9.59 -1.37
CA TYR A 189 7.07 -9.86 -1.65
C TYR A 189 7.89 -9.74 -0.36
N PRO A 190 9.00 -10.49 -0.22
CA PRO A 190 9.86 -10.41 0.96
C PRO A 190 10.42 -8.99 1.15
N PRO A 191 10.79 -8.63 2.39
CA PRO A 191 11.64 -7.47 2.64
C PRO A 191 12.92 -7.57 1.78
N ASN A 192 13.12 -6.62 0.87
CA ASN A 192 14.24 -6.64 -0.07
C ASN A 192 14.74 -5.22 -0.36
N SER A 193 15.95 -4.90 0.10
CA SER A 193 16.58 -3.59 -0.10
C SER A 193 16.95 -3.30 -1.55
N LYS A 194 17.05 -4.33 -2.40
CA LYS A 194 17.37 -4.23 -3.83
C LYS A 194 16.12 -4.30 -4.72
N PHE A 195 14.92 -4.23 -4.14
CA PHE A 195 13.68 -4.27 -4.89
C PHE A 195 13.60 -3.18 -5.96
N ARG A 196 13.04 -3.51 -7.12
CA ARG A 196 12.80 -2.56 -8.21
C ARG A 196 11.39 -2.74 -8.75
N LYS A 197 10.60 -1.66 -8.79
CA LYS A 197 9.25 -1.65 -9.38
C LYS A 197 9.23 -2.09 -10.85
N SER A 198 10.29 -1.81 -11.60
CA SER A 198 10.43 -2.21 -13.00
C SER A 198 10.76 -3.70 -13.18
N SER A 199 11.22 -4.37 -12.13
CA SER A 199 11.57 -5.79 -12.12
C SER A 199 11.33 -6.35 -10.71
N PRO A 200 10.06 -6.51 -10.31
CA PRO A 200 9.68 -6.89 -8.95
C PRO A 200 10.00 -8.34 -8.61
N GLY A 201 10.21 -9.20 -9.63
CA GLY A 201 10.24 -10.65 -9.47
C GLY A 201 8.84 -11.23 -9.25
N GLU A 202 8.80 -12.49 -8.83
CA GLU A 202 7.58 -13.19 -8.40
C GLU A 202 7.28 -12.88 -6.92
N PRO A 203 6.00 -12.74 -6.55
CA PRO A 203 5.60 -12.60 -5.16
C PRO A 203 5.87 -13.89 -4.38
N MET A 204 6.15 -13.74 -3.07
CA MET A 204 6.29 -14.87 -2.14
C MET A 204 4.98 -15.63 -1.97
N PHE A 205 3.87 -14.89 -1.94
CA PHE A 205 2.52 -15.43 -1.93
C PHE A 205 1.52 -14.38 -2.42
N ILE A 206 0.38 -14.86 -2.90
CA ILE A 206 -0.81 -14.04 -3.16
C ILE A 206 -1.72 -14.16 -1.93
N LEU A 207 -2.20 -13.02 -1.44
CA LEU A 207 -3.02 -12.93 -0.25
C LEU A 207 -4.49 -12.67 -0.61
N CYS A 208 -5.35 -13.57 -0.17
CA CYS A 208 -6.80 -13.45 -0.23
C CYS A 208 -7.35 -13.02 1.12
N ILE A 209 -8.34 -12.13 1.14
CA ILE A 209 -9.04 -11.75 2.37
C ILE A 209 -10.39 -12.47 2.37
N SER A 210 -10.71 -13.14 3.48
CA SER A 210 -11.98 -13.84 3.68
C SER A 210 -12.83 -13.05 4.68
N SER A 211 -13.99 -12.58 4.24
CA SER A 211 -15.01 -11.95 5.10
C SER A 211 -15.98 -13.01 5.62
N GLY A 212 -16.07 -13.16 6.94
CA GLY A 212 -17.06 -14.02 7.58
C GLY A 212 -16.71 -15.51 7.57
N SER A 213 -17.16 -16.25 6.56
CA SER A 213 -17.04 -17.72 6.54
C SER A 213 -15.73 -18.21 5.94
N PRO A 214 -15.18 -19.35 6.42
CA PRO A 214 -14.05 -20.00 5.78
C PRO A 214 -14.32 -20.29 4.29
N PRO A 215 -13.30 -20.15 3.43
CA PRO A 215 -13.45 -20.45 2.01
C PRO A 215 -13.75 -21.93 1.78
N THR A 216 -14.65 -22.22 0.85
CA THR A 216 -14.98 -23.61 0.48
C THR A 216 -13.85 -24.26 -0.31
N LYS A 217 -13.74 -25.59 -0.27
CA LYS A 217 -12.73 -26.34 -1.05
C LYS A 217 -12.73 -25.95 -2.54
N LYS A 218 -13.91 -25.82 -3.16
CA LYS A 218 -14.03 -25.43 -4.57
C LYS A 218 -13.48 -24.03 -4.85
N GLN A 219 -13.71 -23.08 -3.94
CA GLN A 219 -13.17 -21.72 -4.07
C GLN A 219 -11.64 -21.71 -3.94
N ILE A 220 -11.10 -22.50 -3.01
CA ILE A 220 -9.64 -22.64 -2.85
C ILE A 220 -9.03 -23.22 -4.12
N GLU A 221 -9.56 -24.34 -4.64
CA GLU A 221 -9.07 -24.97 -5.87
C GLU A 221 -9.17 -24.04 -7.09
N ALA A 222 -10.25 -23.25 -7.19
CA ALA A 222 -10.41 -22.27 -8.27
C ALA A 222 -9.37 -21.15 -8.20
N LEU A 223 -9.08 -20.63 -6.99
CA LEU A 223 -8.07 -19.59 -6.80
C LEU A 223 -6.65 -20.13 -7.05
N GLU A 224 -6.35 -21.34 -6.60
CA GLU A 224 -5.06 -22.00 -6.85
C GLU A 224 -4.82 -22.17 -8.35
N GLY A 225 -5.84 -22.55 -9.11
CA GLY A 225 -5.77 -22.65 -10.57
C GLY A 225 -5.51 -21.31 -11.27
N GLN A 226 -5.87 -20.18 -10.66
CA GLN A 226 -5.65 -18.83 -11.22
C GLN A 226 -4.26 -18.26 -10.90
N CYS A 227 -3.58 -18.78 -9.87
CA CYS A 227 -2.38 -18.16 -9.32
C CYS A 227 -1.05 -18.66 -9.91
N GLU A 228 -1.08 -19.34 -11.07
CA GLU A 228 0.11 -19.77 -11.84
C GLU A 228 1.22 -20.48 -11.02
N GLY A 229 0.85 -21.16 -9.92
CA GLY A 229 1.78 -21.86 -9.03
C GLY A 229 2.38 -21.01 -7.90
N ILE A 230 2.03 -19.72 -7.80
CA ILE A 230 2.38 -18.88 -6.65
C ILE A 230 1.57 -19.34 -5.42
N PRO A 231 2.20 -19.52 -4.24
CA PRO A 231 1.50 -19.92 -3.03
C PRO A 231 0.37 -18.95 -2.65
N LEU A 232 -0.77 -19.50 -2.24
CA LEU A 232 -1.89 -18.72 -1.70
C LEU A 232 -1.89 -18.69 -0.18
N LYS A 233 -2.19 -17.52 0.37
CA LYS A 233 -2.52 -17.34 1.79
C LYS A 233 -3.89 -16.72 1.91
N PHE A 234 -4.65 -17.17 2.91
CA PHE A 234 -5.93 -16.60 3.27
C PHE A 234 -5.77 -15.81 4.55
N CYS A 235 -6.42 -14.66 4.62
CA CYS A 235 -6.38 -13.78 5.75
C CYS A 235 -7.77 -13.59 6.33
N TYR A 236 -7.85 -13.69 7.65
CA TYR A 236 -9.03 -13.33 8.42
C TYR A 236 -8.67 -12.20 9.38
N VAL A 237 -9.54 -11.20 9.45
CA VAL A 237 -9.35 -10.02 10.31
C VAL A 237 -10.52 -9.98 11.29
N GLU A 238 -10.21 -10.04 12.58
CA GLU A 238 -11.21 -10.00 13.64
C GLU A 238 -10.72 -9.15 14.81
N HIS A 239 -11.47 -8.12 15.18
CA HIS A 239 -11.16 -7.26 16.33
C HIS A 239 -9.69 -6.74 16.34
N GLY A 240 -9.17 -6.34 15.18
CA GLY A 240 -7.80 -5.85 15.02
C GLY A 240 -6.71 -6.93 15.02
N ARG A 241 -7.08 -8.22 15.08
CA ARG A 241 -6.14 -9.33 14.92
C ARG A 241 -6.17 -9.83 13.48
N VAL A 242 -4.98 -9.89 12.89
CA VAL A 242 -4.75 -10.41 11.55
C VAL A 242 -4.25 -11.85 11.66
N SER A 243 -4.99 -12.81 11.09
CA SER A 243 -4.64 -14.24 11.09
C SER A 243 -4.45 -14.75 9.67
N PHE A 244 -3.34 -15.47 9.45
CA PHE A 244 -2.99 -16.05 8.15
C PHE A 244 -3.15 -17.56 8.16
N PHE A 245 -3.75 -18.10 7.10
CA PHE A 245 -3.97 -19.52 6.89
C PHE A 245 -3.47 -19.94 5.51
N SER A 246 -3.06 -21.20 5.39
CA SER A 246 -2.75 -21.86 4.12
C SER A 246 -3.40 -23.23 4.13
N PHE A 247 -3.96 -23.63 3.01
CA PHE A 247 -4.55 -24.95 2.84
C PHE A 247 -3.59 -25.80 2.03
N ASN A 248 -3.29 -27.00 2.52
CA ASN A 248 -2.45 -27.96 1.81
C ASN A 248 -3.29 -29.20 1.51
N HIS A 249 -3.18 -29.71 0.29
CA HIS A 249 -3.73 -31.01 -0.04
C HIS A 249 -2.86 -32.12 0.57
N ILE A 250 -3.47 -33.01 1.36
CA ILE A 250 -2.79 -34.16 1.96
C ILE A 250 -3.60 -35.41 1.61
N GLU A 251 -2.99 -36.34 0.88
CA GLU A 251 -3.55 -37.66 0.62
C GLU A 251 -3.19 -38.59 1.77
N LEU A 252 -4.21 -39.14 2.43
CA LEU A 252 -4.01 -40.11 3.51
C LEU A 252 -3.80 -41.50 2.91
N PRO A 253 -2.81 -42.28 3.38
CA PRO A 253 -2.62 -43.64 2.93
C PRO A 253 -3.84 -44.48 3.33
N VAL A 254 -4.44 -45.17 2.36
CA VAL A 254 -5.49 -46.15 2.63
C VAL A 254 -4.81 -47.47 2.97
N LEU A 255 -5.09 -48.04 4.14
CA LEU A 255 -4.60 -49.38 4.47
C LEU A 255 -5.25 -50.41 3.53
N PRO A 256 -4.48 -51.41 3.06
CA PRO A 256 -4.97 -52.45 2.15
C PRO A 256 -6.04 -53.34 2.78
#